data_AF-A0A2V8JPA0-F1
#
_entry.id   AF-A0A2V8JPA0-F1
#
_cell.length_a   1.000
_cell.length_b   1.000
_cell.length_c   1.000
_cell.angle_alpha   90.00
_cell.angle_beta   90.00
_cell.angle_gamma   90.00
#
_symmetry.space_group_name_H-M   'P 1'
#
loop_
_entity.id
_entity.type
_entity.pdbx_description
1 polymer ?
#
loop_
_entity_poly.entity_id
_entity_poly.type
_entity_poly.pdbx_seq_one_letter_code
_entity_poly.pdbx_strand_id
1 'polypeptide(L)' 'MIRTDDINLYPSNHAIGTVVAAADVRNIDTVIVGGKIRKFRGKMVGLNMEKFRQLADESRNYLFSKAGYKLDIFSS' A
#
# COMPACT_ATOMS: atom_id res chain seq x y z
N MET A 1 12.69 4.22 -4.82
CA MET A 1 12.97 5.49 -4.13
C MET A 1 12.08 5.58 -2.90
N ILE A 2 12.64 6.06 -1.79
CA ILE A 2 11.97 6.21 -0.49
C ILE A 2 12.03 7.70 -0.12
N ARG A 3 10.91 8.26 0.35
CA ARG A 3 10.83 9.64 0.87
C ARG A 3 11.37 9.69 2.29
N THR A 4 11.91 10.82 2.70
CA THR A 4 12.50 11.02 4.05
C THR A 4 12.00 12.26 4.77
N ASP A 5 11.04 12.96 4.15
CA ASP A 5 10.40 14.20 4.62
C ASP A 5 9.03 13.96 5.26
N ASP A 6 8.51 12.74 5.18
CA ASP A 6 7.34 12.31 5.93
C ASP A 6 7.62 12.37 7.45
N ILE A 7 6.60 12.72 8.25
CA ILE A 7 6.73 12.94 9.71
C ILE A 7 7.35 11.76 10.46
N ASN A 8 7.12 10.52 10.00
CA ASN A 8 7.67 9.32 10.65
C ASN A 8 9.18 9.17 10.45
N LEU A 9 9.78 9.90 9.50
CA LEU A 9 11.19 9.82 9.14
C LEU A 9 11.96 11.11 9.41
N TYR A 10 11.28 12.19 9.81
CA TYR A 10 11.91 13.48 10.03
C TYR A 10 12.37 13.68 11.48
N PRO A 11 13.62 14.17 11.72
CA PRO A 11 14.70 14.33 10.75
C PRO A 11 15.39 12.99 10.45
N SER A 12 15.70 12.72 9.18
CA SER A 12 16.51 11.56 8.80
C SER A 12 18.00 11.92 8.90
N ASN A 13 18.67 11.40 9.93
CA ASN A 13 20.10 11.64 10.19
C ASN A 13 20.99 10.46 9.78
N HIS A 14 20.42 9.29 9.47
CA HIS A 14 21.15 8.08 9.10
C HIS A 14 20.35 7.23 8.10
N ALA A 15 20.73 7.24 6.81
CA ALA A 15 19.94 6.66 5.73
C ALA A 15 19.62 5.16 5.91
N ILE A 16 20.59 4.33 6.29
CA ILE A 16 20.35 2.88 6.50
C ILE A 16 19.43 2.66 7.70
N GLY A 17 19.62 3.45 8.76
CA GLY A 17 18.78 3.37 9.97
C GLY A 17 17.35 3.79 9.67
N THR A 18 17.17 4.85 8.88
CA THR A 18 15.87 5.28 8.36
C THR A 18 15.20 4.15 7.57
N VAL A 19 15.91 3.47 6.68
CA VAL A 19 15.33 2.38 5.87
C VAL A 19 14.99 1.14 6.72
N VAL A 20 15.88 0.71 7.61
CA VAL A 20 15.74 -0.56 8.33
C VAL A 20 14.80 -0.44 9.53
N ALA A 21 14.84 0.69 10.24
CA ALA A 21 14.19 0.81 11.54
C ALA A 21 12.95 1.71 11.54
N ALA A 22 12.81 2.65 10.59
CA ALA A 22 11.77 3.68 10.64
C ALA A 22 10.83 3.69 9.41
N ALA A 23 11.32 3.34 8.22
CA ALA A 23 10.55 3.41 7.00
C ALA A 23 9.52 2.28 6.89
N ASP A 24 8.37 2.61 6.31
CA ASP A 24 7.34 1.65 5.95
C ASP A 24 6.93 1.79 4.47
N VAL A 25 6.02 0.91 4.03
CA VAL A 25 5.56 0.84 2.63
C VAL A 25 4.93 2.14 2.11
N ARG A 26 4.45 3.02 2.99
CA ARG A 26 3.85 4.32 2.66
C ARG A 26 4.92 5.33 2.25
N ASN A 27 6.15 5.19 2.75
CA ASN A 27 7.27 6.08 2.39
C ASN A 27 7.83 5.79 0.98
N ILE A 28 7.45 4.69 0.34
CA ILE A 28 7.90 4.37 -1.03
C ILE A 28 7.27 5.35 -2.01
N ASP A 29 8.09 6.18 -2.67
CA ASP A 29 7.63 7.11 -3.70
C ASP A 29 7.51 6.45 -5.07
N THR A 30 8.61 5.83 -5.50
CA THR A 30 8.81 5.36 -6.87
C THR A 30 9.36 3.94 -6.89
N VAL A 31 8.78 3.10 -7.75
CA VAL A 31 9.18 1.70 -7.99
C VAL A 31 9.43 1.50 -9.48
N ILE A 32 10.55 0.90 -9.84
CA ILE A 32 10.95 0.60 -11.23
C ILE A 32 11.22 -0.90 -11.33
N VAL A 33 10.62 -1.56 -12.33
CA VAL A 33 10.81 -2.99 -12.62
C VAL A 33 11.08 -3.15 -14.10
N GLY A 34 12.22 -3.72 -14.48
CA GLY A 34 12.60 -3.92 -15.89
C GLY A 34 12.59 -2.62 -16.71
N GLY A 35 13.05 -1.51 -16.13
CA GLY A 35 13.04 -0.19 -16.77
C GLY A 35 11.68 0.52 -16.81
N LYS A 36 10.60 -0.09 -16.29
CA LYS A 36 9.26 0.50 -16.28
C LYS A 36 8.88 1.00 -14.89
N ILE A 37 8.36 2.22 -14.82
CA ILE A 37 7.81 2.79 -13.57
C ILE A 37 6.49 2.07 -13.24
N ARG A 38 6.38 1.55 -12.01
CA ARG A 38 5.19 0.84 -11.48
C ARG A 38 4.47 1.63 -10.39
N LYS A 39 5.19 2.49 -9.68
CA LYS A 39 4.69 3.46 -8.71
C LYS A 39 5.43 4.77 -8.91
N PHE A 40 4.75 5.91 -8.81
CA PHE A 40 5.32 7.24 -8.94
C PHE A 40 4.57 8.22 -8.05
N ARG A 41 5.28 9.11 -7.34
CA ARG A 41 4.66 10.08 -6.43
C ARG A 41 3.69 9.43 -5.44
N GLY A 42 4.05 8.26 -4.92
CA GLY A 42 3.21 7.52 -3.98
C GLY A 42 2.03 6.76 -4.62
N LYS A 43 1.80 6.87 -5.94
CA LYS A 43 0.62 6.31 -6.63
C LYS A 43 1.00 5.20 -7.62
N MET A 44 0.14 4.19 -7.76
CA MET A 44 0.34 3.12 -8.73
C MET A 44 0.19 3.63 -10.16
N VAL A 45 1.09 3.22 -11.05
CA VAL A 45 1.09 3.61 -12.47
C VAL A 45 0.39 2.54 -13.30
N GLY A 46 -0.56 2.95 -14.15
CA GLY A 46 -1.26 2.05 -15.08
C GLY A 46 -2.29 1.13 -14.42
N LEU A 47 -2.69 1.40 -13.17
CA LEU A 47 -3.71 0.62 -12.46
C LEU A 47 -4.94 1.51 -12.18
N ASN A 48 -6.11 1.04 -12.60
CA ASN A 48 -7.37 1.62 -12.16
C ASN A 48 -7.69 1.12 -10.74
N MET A 49 -7.39 1.96 -9.74
CA MET A 49 -7.60 1.63 -8.33
C MET A 49 -9.08 1.48 -7.93
N GLU A 50 -9.99 2.12 -8.64
CA GLU A 50 -11.43 1.99 -8.39
C GLU A 50 -11.93 0.62 -8.81
N LYS A 51 -11.63 0.22 -10.05
CA LYS A 51 -11.95 -1.12 -10.55
C LYS A 51 -11.28 -2.22 -9.71
N PHE A 52 -10.04 -2.01 -9.28
CA PHE A 52 -9.35 -2.96 -8.40
C PHE A 52 -10.11 -3.17 -7.08
N ARG A 53 -10.58 -2.08 -6.45
CA ARG A 53 -11.36 -2.18 -5.20
C ARG A 53 -12.68 -2.90 -5.40
N GLN A 54 -13.41 -2.57 -6.48
CA GLN A 54 -14.66 -3.25 -6.82
C GLN A 54 -14.48 -4.77 -6.93
N LEU A 55 -13.46 -5.22 -7.67
CA LEU A 55 -13.18 -6.65 -7.82
C LEU A 55 -12.77 -7.32 -6.49
N ALA A 56 -12.01 -6.61 -5.65
CA ALA A 56 -11.64 -7.11 -4.33
C ALA A 56 -12.87 -7.24 -3.40
N ASP A 57 -13.76 -6.25 -3.42
CA ASP A 57 -15.02 -6.27 -2.65
C ASP A 57 -15.95 -7.38 -3.13
N GLU A 58 -16.11 -7.57 -4.45
CA GLU A 58 -16.89 -8.66 -5.04
C GLU A 58 -16.34 -10.03 -4.61
N SER A 59 -15.02 -10.21 -4.71
CA SER A 59 -14.36 -11.46 -4.28
C SER A 59 -14.58 -11.71 -2.79
N ARG A 60 -14.44 -10.70 -1.94
CA ARG A 60 -14.69 -10.83 -0.49
C ARG A 60 -16.14 -11.21 -0.22
N ASN A 61 -17.09 -10.53 -0.86
CA ASN A 61 -18.52 -10.78 -0.67
C ASN A 61 -18.91 -12.20 -1.11
N TYR A 62 -18.33 -12.69 -2.21
CA TYR A 62 -18.50 -14.07 -2.63
C TYR A 62 -18.04 -15.06 -1.57
N LEU A 63 -16.83 -14.87 -1.01
CA LEU A 63 -16.29 -15.74 0.04
C LEU A 63 -17.16 -15.70 1.30
N PHE A 64 -17.62 -14.53 1.71
CA PHE A 64 -18.51 -14.38 2.87
C PHE A 64 -19.83 -15.11 2.69
N SER A 65 -20.47 -14.95 1.53
CA SER A 65 -21.70 -15.66 1.19
C SER A 65 -21.50 -17.18 1.20
N LYS A 66 -20.41 -17.68 0.62
CA LYS A 66 -20.10 -19.12 0.60
C LYS A 66 -19.78 -19.69 1.98
N ALA A 67 -19.16 -18.90 2.85
CA ALA A 67 -18.83 -19.30 4.21
C ALA A 67 -19.99 -19.12 5.21
N GLY A 68 -21.11 -18.52 4.79
CA GLY A 68 -22.18 -18.11 5.72
C GLY A 68 -21.73 -17.04 6.72
N TYR A 69 -20.63 -16.34 6.43
CA TYR A 69 -20.06 -15.32 7.30
C TYR A 69 -20.79 -13.99 7.09
N LYS A 70 -21.31 -13.42 8.17
CA LYS A 70 -21.88 -12.07 8.18
C LYS A 70 -20.81 -11.10 8.65
N LEU A 71 -20.45 -10.14 7.80
CA LEU A 71 -19.50 -9.10 8.16
C LEU A 71 -20.05 -8.29 9.33
N ASP A 72 -19.36 -8.37 10.46
CA ASP A 72 -19.55 -7.49 11.60
C ASP A 72 -18.29 -6.65 11.77
N ILE A 73 -18.41 -5.36 11.49
CA ILE A 73 -17.27 -4.43 11.55
C ILE A 73 -16.92 -4.04 13.00
N PHE A 74 -17.70 -4.49 13.98
CA PHE A 74 -17.47 -4.25 15.40
C PHE A 74 -17.25 -5.52 16.21
N SER A 75 -17.19 -6.70 15.56
CA SER A 75 -16.87 -7.94 16.29
C SER A 75 -15.42 -7.89 16.76
N SER A 76 -15.24 -7.98 18.08
CA SER A 76 -13.93 -8.03 18.75
C SER A 76 -13.17 -9.34 18.52
#